data_AF-A0A1D1XSI6-F1
#
_entry.id   AF-A0A1D1XSI6-F1
#
_cell.length_a   1.000
_cell.length_b   1.000
_cell.length_c   1.000
_cell.angle_alpha   90.00
_cell.angle_beta   90.00
_cell.angle_gamma   90.00
#
_symmetry.space_group_name_H-M   'P 1'
#
loop_
_entity.id
_entity.type
_entity.pdbx_description
1 polymer ?
#
loop_
_entity_poly.entity_id
_entity_poly.type
_entity_poly.pdbx_seq_one_letter_code
_entity_poly.pdbx_strand_id
1 'polypeptide(L)'
;MNGEEIRGIMEVIAATGKFWHDWDVLRSLLSFWLKQVMAEYPESQMDGGIESQDSQQGFLPDETYPELATRLDEALLSFIEGPPFTLQRLCEILLAPRSIYPKLSKLALALEKNLLVTSTLIKCTDPYPIPRTQKLLEPTTENKQIQGPSCSVHGGVNSVVFDGDEEMAEAEADEDSTNKDSKVPR
;
A
#
# COMPACT_ATOMS: atom_id res chain seq x y z
N MET A 1 0.20 -18.82 15.91
CA MET A 1 -0.58 -18.49 14.71
C MET A 1 -0.07 -19.36 13.58
N ASN A 2 -0.99 -20.08 12.95
CA ASN A 2 -0.73 -20.92 11.80
C ASN A 2 -0.57 -20.02 10.55
N GLY A 3 0.19 -20.48 9.55
CA GLY A 3 0.42 -19.70 8.32
C GLY A 3 -0.87 -19.30 7.59
N GLU A 4 -1.91 -20.13 7.68
CA GLU A 4 -3.23 -19.87 7.10
C GLU A 4 -3.98 -18.75 7.83
N GLU A 5 -3.90 -18.70 9.17
CA GLU A 5 -4.50 -17.62 9.97
C GLU A 5 -3.84 -16.29 9.61
N ILE A 6 -2.51 -16.28 9.50
CA ILE A 6 -1.73 -15.08 9.16
C ILE A 6 -2.07 -14.59 7.76
N ARG A 7 -2.17 -15.51 6.79
CA ARG A 7 -2.59 -15.17 5.43
C ARG A 7 -3.99 -14.56 5.42
N GLY A 8 -4.93 -15.13 6.18
CA GLY A 8 -6.27 -14.56 6.34
C GLY A 8 -6.26 -13.16 6.99
N ILE A 9 -5.38 -12.93 7.96
CA ILE A 9 -5.17 -11.61 8.58
C ILE A 9 -4.63 -10.61 7.54
N MET A 10 -3.62 -10.99 6.76
CA MET A 10 -3.08 -10.15 5.69
C MET A 10 -4.14 -9.81 4.63
N GLU A 11 -4.99 -10.77 4.26
CA GLU A 11 -6.12 -10.55 3.33
C GLU A 11 -7.13 -9.54 3.89
N VAL A 12 -7.47 -9.66 5.18
CA VAL A 12 -8.35 -8.69 5.86
C VAL A 12 -7.72 -7.29 5.90
N ILE A 13 -6.43 -7.20 6.23
CA ILE A 13 -5.71 -5.92 6.26
C ILE A 13 -5.63 -5.32 4.86
N ALA A 14 -5.33 -6.12 3.83
CA ALA A 14 -5.31 -5.70 2.44
C ALA A 14 -6.68 -5.17 1.98
N ALA A 15 -7.78 -5.80 2.43
CA ALA A 15 -9.13 -5.38 2.06
C ALA A 15 -9.66 -4.15 2.82
N THR A 16 -9.24 -3.97 4.07
CA THR A 16 -9.81 -2.94 4.96
C THR A 16 -8.88 -1.76 5.23
N GLY A 17 -7.57 -1.94 5.05
CA GLY A 17 -6.53 -1.00 5.45
C GLY A 17 -6.44 -0.76 6.96
N LYS A 18 -7.14 -1.56 7.76
CA LYS A 18 -7.17 -1.44 9.22
C LYS A 18 -6.39 -2.60 9.84
N PHE A 19 -5.88 -2.37 11.04
CA PHE A 19 -5.01 -3.30 11.75
C PHE A 19 -5.58 -3.60 13.14
N TRP A 20 -5.81 -4.87 13.48
CA TRP A 20 -6.42 -5.31 14.75
C TRP A 20 -5.53 -6.17 15.63
N HIS A 21 -4.38 -6.62 15.11
CA HIS A 21 -3.55 -7.63 15.76
C HIS A 21 -2.39 -6.99 16.54
N ASP A 22 -1.45 -7.80 17.03
CA ASP A 22 -0.22 -7.29 17.67
C ASP A 22 0.86 -7.05 16.62
N TRP A 23 1.46 -5.85 16.68
CA TRP A 23 2.32 -5.38 15.60
C TRP A 23 3.63 -6.14 15.58
N ASP A 24 4.23 -6.46 16.73
CA ASP A 24 5.45 -7.26 16.79
C ASP A 24 5.33 -8.63 16.13
N VAL A 25 4.18 -9.28 16.32
CA VAL A 25 3.89 -10.58 15.69
C VAL A 25 3.75 -10.37 14.19
N LEU A 26 2.92 -9.42 13.76
CA LEU A 26 2.70 -9.15 12.33
C LEU A 26 3.99 -8.69 11.63
N ARG A 27 4.79 -7.84 12.27
CA ARG A 27 6.07 -7.31 11.77
C ARG A 27 7.08 -8.42 11.53
N SER A 28 7.22 -9.33 12.49
CA SER A 28 8.11 -10.50 12.34
C SER A 28 7.68 -11.40 11.18
N LEU A 29 6.37 -11.54 10.98
CA LEU A 29 5.80 -12.34 9.90
C LEU A 29 5.94 -11.65 8.54
N LEU A 30 5.72 -10.34 8.47
CA LEU A 30 5.93 -9.55 7.25
C LEU A 30 7.40 -9.57 6.84
N SER A 31 8.33 -9.52 7.79
CA SER A 31 9.77 -9.71 7.56
C SER A 31 10.07 -11.06 6.90
N PHE A 32 9.50 -12.14 7.45
CA PHE A 32 9.63 -13.47 6.87
C PHE A 32 9.06 -13.55 5.46
N TRP A 33 7.85 -13.03 5.25
CA TRP A 33 7.19 -13.00 3.95
C TRP A 33 7.95 -12.16 2.94
N LEU A 34 8.47 -11.00 3.33
CA LEU A 34 9.29 -10.15 2.47
C LEU A 34 10.52 -10.92 1.96
N LYS A 35 11.26 -11.57 2.86
CA LYS A 35 12.43 -12.39 2.49
C LYS A 35 12.05 -13.56 1.59
N GLN A 36 10.93 -14.22 1.90
CA GLN A 36 10.41 -15.32 1.10
C GLN A 36 10.01 -14.87 -0.31
N VAL A 37 9.26 -13.77 -0.40
CA VAL A 37 8.81 -13.18 -1.66
C VAL A 37 10.01 -12.78 -2.49
N MET A 38 10.98 -12.09 -1.91
CA MET A 38 12.22 -11.74 -2.59
C MET A 38 12.88 -13.03 -3.12
N ALA A 39 13.11 -14.03 -2.26
CA ALA A 39 13.81 -15.27 -2.62
C ALA A 39 13.12 -16.09 -3.71
N GLU A 40 11.81 -15.91 -3.91
CA GLU A 40 11.08 -16.58 -4.96
C GLU A 40 11.37 -15.97 -6.35
N TYR A 41 11.86 -14.72 -6.44
CA TYR A 41 12.20 -14.10 -7.73
C TYR A 41 13.40 -14.79 -8.37
N PRO A 42 13.27 -15.28 -9.63
CA PRO A 42 14.37 -15.96 -10.29
C PRO A 42 15.51 -14.96 -10.47
N GLU A 43 16.66 -15.29 -9.89
CA GLU A 43 17.93 -14.54 -10.03
C GLU A 43 18.30 -14.33 -11.51
N SER A 44 17.76 -15.15 -12.42
CA SER A 44 17.94 -15.04 -13.87
C SER A 44 17.22 -13.85 -14.55
N GLN A 45 16.45 -13.03 -13.81
CA GLN A 45 16.05 -11.69 -14.27
C GLN A 45 17.14 -10.62 -14.02
N MET A 46 18.23 -10.98 -13.33
CA MET A 46 19.31 -10.08 -12.95
C MET A 46 20.49 -10.12 -13.91
N ASP A 47 20.67 -11.25 -14.61
CA ASP A 47 21.72 -11.45 -15.60
C ASP A 47 21.13 -11.36 -17.00
N GLY A 48 21.29 -10.22 -17.68
CA GLY A 48 20.72 -10.09 -19.01
C GLY A 48 20.76 -8.74 -19.68
N GLY A 49 21.85 -7.96 -19.52
CA GLY A 49 22.33 -7.02 -20.52
C GLY A 49 21.53 -5.73 -20.75
N ILE A 50 22.16 -4.58 -20.50
CA ILE A 50 21.83 -3.26 -21.08
C ILE A 50 20.33 -3.02 -21.33
N GLU A 51 19.52 -2.81 -20.30
CA GLU A 51 18.13 -2.36 -20.50
C GLU A 51 17.76 -1.22 -19.56
N SER A 52 17.95 0.01 -20.07
CA SER A 52 17.25 1.26 -19.74
C SER A 52 17.30 1.75 -18.28
N GLN A 53 17.60 3.04 -18.12
CA GLN A 53 17.63 3.80 -16.85
C GLN A 53 16.39 3.61 -15.92
N ASP A 54 15.28 3.09 -16.46
CA ASP A 54 14.05 2.80 -15.71
C ASP A 54 14.12 1.50 -14.87
N SER A 55 15.00 0.55 -15.23
CA SER A 55 15.08 -0.77 -14.59
C SER A 55 15.90 -0.78 -13.27
N GLN A 56 16.62 0.30 -12.96
CA GLN A 56 17.47 0.40 -11.77
C GLN A 56 16.84 1.22 -10.62
N GLN A 57 15.62 1.74 -10.76
CA GLN A 57 15.06 2.69 -9.79
C GLN A 57 14.89 2.14 -8.35
N GLY A 58 14.93 0.83 -8.14
CA GLY A 58 14.83 0.21 -6.80
C GLY A 58 16.14 -0.36 -6.22
N PHE A 59 17.25 -0.26 -6.96
CA PHE A 59 18.57 -0.75 -6.54
C PHE A 59 19.54 0.41 -6.43
N LEU A 60 20.37 0.42 -5.38
CA LEU A 60 21.52 1.33 -5.35
C LEU A 60 22.56 0.88 -6.40
N PRO A 61 23.40 1.81 -6.92
CA PRO A 61 24.31 1.55 -8.05
C PRO A 61 25.36 0.45 -7.84
N ASP A 62 25.53 -0.06 -6.62
CA ASP A 62 26.43 -1.19 -6.28
C ASP A 62 25.77 -2.21 -5.33
N GLU A 63 24.45 -2.11 -5.12
CA GLU A 63 23.75 -2.97 -4.15
C GLU A 63 23.39 -4.31 -4.77
N THR A 64 23.79 -5.38 -4.09
CA THR A 64 23.42 -6.73 -4.48
C THR A 64 21.99 -7.07 -4.05
N TYR A 65 21.42 -8.07 -4.71
CA TYR A 65 20.09 -8.60 -4.36
C TYR A 65 19.89 -8.93 -2.85
N PRO A 66 20.79 -9.65 -2.15
CA PRO A 66 20.63 -9.91 -0.73
C PRO A 66 20.75 -8.64 0.14
N GLU A 67 21.55 -7.65 -0.28
CA GLU A 67 21.65 -6.37 0.41
C GLU A 67 20.34 -5.58 0.30
N LEU A 68 19.72 -5.55 -0.89
CA LEU A 68 18.40 -4.95 -1.09
C LEU A 68 17.34 -5.59 -0.19
N ALA A 69 17.29 -6.92 -0.14
CA ALA A 69 16.34 -7.63 0.72
C ALA A 69 16.56 -7.31 2.20
N THR A 70 17.82 -7.20 2.63
CA THR A 70 18.19 -6.81 4.00
C THR A 70 17.76 -5.37 4.30
N ARG A 71 18.02 -4.43 3.40
CA ARG A 71 17.65 -3.02 3.55
C ARG A 71 16.13 -2.82 3.67
N LEU A 72 15.35 -3.50 2.83
CA LEU A 72 13.89 -3.47 2.91
C LEU A 72 13.37 -4.11 4.21
N ASP A 73 14.01 -5.19 4.65
CA ASP A 73 13.70 -5.85 5.93
C ASP A 73 13.98 -4.93 7.12
N GLU A 74 15.17 -4.31 7.17
CA GLU A 74 15.52 -3.34 8.20
C GLU A 74 14.57 -2.14 8.21
N ALA A 75 14.21 -1.62 7.03
CA ALA A 75 13.22 -0.54 6.91
C ALA A 75 11.86 -0.95 7.51
N LEU A 76 11.36 -2.16 7.20
CA LEU A 76 10.14 -2.70 7.79
C LEU A 76 10.27 -2.88 9.31
N LEU A 77 11.42 -3.37 9.80
CA LEU A 77 11.65 -3.59 11.22
C LEU A 77 11.82 -2.28 12.00
N SER A 78 12.21 -1.19 11.34
CA SER A 78 12.40 0.14 11.95
C SER A 78 11.11 0.75 12.50
N PHE A 79 9.95 0.31 12.01
CA PHE A 79 8.63 0.68 12.52
C PHE A 79 8.38 0.04 13.89
N ILE A 80 8.85 0.67 14.97
CA ILE A 80 8.66 0.20 16.35
C ILE A 80 7.34 0.65 16.97
N GLU A 81 6.83 1.82 16.57
CA GLU A 81 5.63 2.44 17.17
C GLU A 81 4.33 1.79 16.71
N GLY A 82 4.33 1.21 15.51
CA GLY A 82 3.18 0.56 14.91
C GLY A 82 3.38 0.32 13.42
N PRO A 83 2.43 -0.36 12.76
CA PRO A 83 2.51 -0.58 11.32
C PRO A 83 2.50 0.74 10.55
N PRO A 84 3.17 0.83 9.40
CA PRO A 84 3.08 2.02 8.54
C PRO A 84 1.65 2.21 8.00
N PHE A 85 1.24 3.43 7.67
CA PHE A 85 -0.07 3.69 7.04
C PHE A 85 -0.26 2.98 5.69
N THR A 86 0.83 2.58 5.07
CA THR A 86 0.89 1.78 3.84
C THR A 86 0.72 0.28 4.09
N LEU A 87 0.45 -0.17 5.33
CA LEU A 87 0.31 -1.58 5.67
C LEU A 87 -0.66 -2.31 4.73
N GLN A 88 -1.78 -1.68 4.37
CA GLN A 88 -2.72 -2.21 3.38
C GLN A 88 -2.00 -2.61 2.09
N ARG A 89 -1.28 -1.65 1.51
CA ARG A 89 -0.59 -1.80 0.24
C ARG A 89 0.55 -2.81 0.33
N LEU A 90 1.27 -2.83 1.45
CA LEU A 90 2.28 -3.85 1.72
C LEU A 90 1.67 -5.25 1.73
N CYS A 91 0.55 -5.46 2.42
CA CYS A 91 -0.13 -6.75 2.44
C CYS A 91 -0.63 -7.16 1.05
N GLU A 92 -1.22 -6.25 0.26
CA GLU A 92 -1.62 -6.52 -1.13
C GLU A 92 -0.42 -7.00 -1.98
N ILE A 93 0.70 -6.28 -1.89
CA ILE A 93 1.92 -6.59 -2.64
C ILE A 93 2.48 -7.96 -2.23
N LEU A 94 2.57 -8.24 -0.93
CA LEU A 94 3.13 -9.49 -0.41
C LEU A 94 2.22 -10.70 -0.68
N LEU A 95 0.90 -10.51 -0.79
CA LEU A 95 -0.04 -11.58 -1.14
C LEU A 95 0.00 -11.96 -2.62
N ALA A 96 0.29 -11.01 -3.52
CA ALA A 96 0.29 -11.23 -4.96
C ALA A 96 1.47 -10.54 -5.69
N PRO A 97 2.73 -10.78 -5.26
CA PRO A 97 3.88 -10.00 -5.73
C PRO A 97 4.10 -10.17 -7.23
N ARG A 98 3.98 -11.41 -7.73
CA ARG A 98 4.13 -11.73 -9.16
C ARG A 98 3.04 -11.16 -10.05
N SER A 99 1.83 -11.04 -9.51
CA SER A 99 0.70 -10.51 -10.26
C SER A 99 0.78 -8.98 -10.37
N ILE A 100 1.23 -8.32 -9.31
CA ILE A 100 1.27 -6.85 -9.24
C ILE A 100 2.57 -6.33 -9.86
N TYR A 101 3.70 -6.97 -9.56
CA TYR A 101 5.03 -6.59 -10.02
C TYR A 101 5.80 -7.81 -10.56
N PRO A 102 5.65 -8.14 -11.86
CA PRO A 102 6.37 -9.25 -12.46
C PRO A 102 7.90 -9.05 -12.47
N LYS A 103 8.35 -7.78 -12.46
CA LYS A 103 9.77 -7.41 -12.41
C LYS A 103 10.22 -7.13 -10.98
N LEU A 104 11.39 -7.65 -10.61
CA LEU A 104 11.99 -7.44 -9.29
C LEU A 104 12.23 -5.96 -8.99
N SER A 105 12.78 -5.19 -9.92
CA SER A 105 13.06 -3.75 -9.71
C SER A 105 11.80 -2.94 -9.37
N LYS A 106 10.65 -3.28 -9.98
CA LYS A 106 9.38 -2.62 -9.69
C LYS A 106 8.82 -3.04 -8.33
N LEU A 107 8.97 -4.32 -7.99
CA LEU A 107 8.60 -4.82 -6.66
C LEU A 107 9.42 -4.10 -5.58
N ALA A 108 10.73 -4.06 -5.74
CA ALA A 108 11.68 -3.42 -4.83
C ALA A 108 11.33 -1.94 -4.63
N LEU A 109 11.17 -1.19 -5.72
CA LEU A 109 10.79 0.22 -5.68
C LEU A 109 9.44 0.42 -4.99
N ALA A 110 8.45 -0.43 -5.28
CA ALA A 110 7.15 -0.34 -4.65
C ALA A 110 7.25 -0.58 -3.14
N LEU A 111 7.98 -1.60 -2.70
CA LEU A 111 8.19 -1.89 -1.28
C LEU A 111 8.93 -0.74 -0.60
N GLU A 112 10.03 -0.28 -1.18
CA GLU A 112 10.80 0.85 -0.68
C GLU A 112 9.93 2.10 -0.49
N LYS A 113 9.17 2.50 -1.52
CA LYS A 113 8.29 3.68 -1.43
C LYS A 113 7.21 3.53 -0.36
N ASN A 114 6.72 2.31 -0.13
CA ASN A 114 5.75 2.05 0.93
C ASN A 114 6.41 2.02 2.32
N LEU A 115 7.70 1.72 2.43
CA LEU A 115 8.46 1.67 3.68
C LEU A 115 9.16 2.98 4.03
N LEU A 116 9.34 3.90 3.07
CA LEU A 116 9.86 5.26 3.30
C LEU A 116 8.85 6.19 3.98
N VAL A 117 7.65 5.71 4.26
CA VAL A 117 6.63 6.51 4.93
C VAL A 117 6.96 6.70 6.41
N THR A 118 6.61 7.86 6.94
CA THR A 118 6.90 8.24 8.33
C THR A 118 5.70 8.15 9.27
N SER A 119 4.50 7.85 8.74
CA SER A 119 3.27 7.78 9.53
C SER A 119 2.86 6.33 9.80
N THR A 120 2.37 6.09 11.02
CA THR A 120 1.95 4.79 11.54
C THR A 120 0.43 4.72 11.73
N LEU A 121 -0.13 3.51 11.67
CA LEU A 121 -1.53 3.23 11.95
C LEU A 121 -1.76 2.95 13.43
N ILE A 122 -2.87 3.47 13.93
CA ILE A 122 -3.41 3.06 15.22
C ILE A 122 -4.19 1.76 15.10
N LYS A 123 -4.13 0.94 16.15
CA LYS A 123 -4.91 -0.29 16.24
C LYS A 123 -6.40 0.01 16.16
N CYS A 124 -7.11 -0.73 15.32
CA CYS A 124 -8.53 -0.58 15.13
C CYS A 124 -9.31 -1.19 16.30
N THR A 125 -10.31 -0.45 16.78
CA THR A 125 -11.21 -0.86 17.86
C THR A 125 -12.58 -1.35 17.34
N ASP A 126 -12.81 -1.27 16.03
CA ASP A 126 -13.99 -1.78 15.33
C ASP A 126 -14.00 -3.33 15.40
N PRO A 127 -15.17 -4.00 15.38
CA PRO A 127 -15.22 -5.46 15.31
C PRO A 127 -14.39 -6.01 14.13
N TYR A 128 -13.58 -7.04 14.42
CA TYR A 128 -12.77 -7.71 13.39
C TYR A 128 -13.70 -8.34 12.33
N PRO A 129 -13.48 -8.05 11.03
CA PRO A 129 -14.31 -8.62 9.99
C PRO A 129 -14.09 -10.13 9.91
N ILE A 130 -15.12 -10.89 10.28
CA ILE A 130 -15.10 -12.35 10.20
C ILE A 130 -15.23 -12.74 8.72
N PRO A 131 -14.23 -13.43 8.12
CA PRO A 131 -14.37 -13.95 6.76
C PRO A 131 -15.57 -14.91 6.72
N ARG A 132 -16.50 -14.72 5.77
CA ARG A 132 -17.78 -15.45 5.67
C ARG A 132 -17.66 -16.93 5.29
N THR A 133 -16.57 -17.62 5.63
CA THR A 133 -16.32 -19.02 5.27
C THR A 133 -16.61 -20.03 6.39
N GLN A 134 -17.19 -19.63 7.52
CA GLN A 134 -17.76 -20.57 8.49
C GLN A 134 -19.20 -20.18 8.85
N LYS A 135 -20.14 -20.73 8.08
CA LYS A 135 -21.56 -20.72 8.43
C LYS A 135 -21.79 -21.71 9.58
N LEU A 136 -22.38 -21.19 10.65
CA LEU A 136 -23.30 -21.84 11.60
C LEU A 136 -22.72 -22.88 12.56
N LEU A 137 -22.40 -22.45 13.78
CA LEU A 137 -22.81 -23.11 15.02
C LEU A 137 -23.07 -22.04 16.09
N GLU A 138 -24.32 -21.59 16.19
CA GLU A 138 -24.82 -21.08 17.48
C GLU A 138 -25.11 -22.30 18.39
N PRO A 139 -24.92 -22.19 19.72
CA PRO A 139 -26.10 -21.88 20.54
C PRO A 139 -25.83 -20.96 21.76
N THR A 140 -26.76 -20.02 21.93
CA THR A 140 -27.50 -19.63 23.15
C THR A 140 -26.71 -19.23 24.41
N THR A 141 -26.88 -17.97 24.85
CA THR A 141 -27.70 -17.57 26.03
C THR A 141 -27.55 -16.06 26.33
N GLU A 142 -28.66 -15.31 26.24
CA GLU A 142 -29.13 -14.11 27.02
C GLU A 142 -28.12 -13.00 27.44
N ASN A 143 -28.32 -11.68 27.27
CA ASN A 143 -29.54 -10.90 27.50
C ASN A 143 -29.50 -9.48 26.85
N LYS A 144 -30.68 -9.10 26.33
CA LYS A 144 -31.47 -7.84 26.35
C LYS A 144 -30.86 -6.43 26.08
N GLN A 145 -31.62 -5.74 25.20
CA GLN A 145 -31.79 -4.28 25.00
C GLN A 145 -30.75 -3.65 24.03
N ILE A 146 -31.11 -3.08 22.87
CA ILE A 146 -32.12 -2.04 22.60
C ILE A 146 -32.64 -2.16 21.15
N GLN A 147 -33.91 -1.76 20.99
CA GLN A 147 -34.72 -1.68 19.78
C GLN A 147 -34.08 -0.87 18.65
N GLY A 148 -34.23 -1.34 17.40
CA GLY A 148 -34.51 -0.46 16.26
C GLY A 148 -35.95 -0.70 15.78
N PRO A 149 -36.42 -0.12 14.66
CA PRO A 149 -35.81 0.90 13.81
C PRO A 149 -36.79 2.03 13.35
N SER A 150 -36.25 2.98 12.58
CA SER A 150 -36.90 3.67 11.44
C SER A 150 -37.45 5.11 11.60
N CYS A 151 -36.99 5.92 10.64
CA CYS A 151 -37.63 7.02 9.92
C CYS A 151 -38.27 8.19 10.69
N SER A 152 -37.73 9.39 10.46
CA SER A 152 -38.54 10.61 10.39
C SER A 152 -37.98 11.55 9.31
N VAL A 153 -38.65 11.53 8.15
CA VAL A 153 -38.78 12.69 7.25
C VAL A 153 -39.62 13.74 7.96
N HIS A 154 -39.27 15.03 7.87
CA HIS A 154 -40.13 16.25 7.87
C HIS A 154 -39.11 17.41 7.95
N GLY A 155 -38.85 18.23 6.94
CA GLY A 155 -39.77 18.98 6.08
C GLY A 155 -39.80 20.44 6.55
N GLY A 156 -39.01 21.33 5.92
CA GLY A 156 -38.99 22.76 6.23
C GLY A 156 -38.29 23.57 5.12
N VAL A 157 -39.08 24.35 4.38
CA VAL A 157 -38.77 25.02 3.12
C VAL A 157 -38.30 26.47 3.34
N ASN A 158 -37.28 26.94 2.60
CA ASN A 158 -37.32 28.13 1.73
C ASN A 158 -35.93 28.56 1.21
N SER A 159 -35.79 28.51 -0.12
CA SER A 159 -35.25 29.54 -1.02
C SER A 159 -34.13 30.47 -0.53
N VAL A 160 -32.97 30.41 -1.20
CA VAL A 160 -32.43 31.58 -1.91
C VAL A 160 -31.55 31.13 -3.07
N VAL A 161 -31.75 31.81 -4.19
CA VAL A 161 -31.06 31.72 -5.47
C VAL A 161 -29.86 32.67 -5.42
N PHE A 162 -28.68 32.20 -5.83
CA PHE A 162 -27.55 32.99 -6.35
C PHE A 162 -26.58 31.95 -6.95
N ASP A 163 -26.65 31.61 -8.24
CA ASP A 163 -26.09 32.35 -9.38
C ASP A 163 -24.76 33.03 -9.04
N GLY A 164 -23.67 32.32 -9.31
CA GLY A 164 -22.30 32.76 -9.09
C GLY A 164 -21.43 32.12 -10.16
N ASP A 165 -21.55 32.71 -11.34
CA ASP A 165 -20.69 32.58 -12.52
C ASP A 165 -19.23 33.00 -12.20
N GLU A 166 -18.33 32.77 -13.17
CA GLU A 166 -16.94 33.27 -13.25
C GLU A 166 -15.88 32.52 -12.38
N GLU A 167 -14.71 32.09 -12.87
CA GLU A 167 -14.00 32.31 -14.13
C GLU A 167 -12.84 31.28 -14.23
N MET A 168 -12.57 30.80 -15.45
CA MET A 168 -11.43 29.97 -15.82
C MET A 168 -10.27 30.89 -16.21
N ALA A 169 -9.22 30.98 -15.40
CA ALA A 169 -7.99 31.65 -15.81
C ALA A 169 -7.06 30.66 -16.51
N GLU A 170 -7.20 30.59 -17.84
CA GLU A 170 -6.10 30.20 -18.73
C GLU A 170 -4.96 31.21 -18.58
N ALA A 171 -3.74 30.72 -18.43
CA ALA A 171 -2.55 31.49 -18.71
C ALA A 171 -1.63 30.58 -19.55
N GLU A 172 -1.92 30.56 -20.85
CA GLU A 172 -0.89 30.27 -21.85
C GLU A 172 0.06 31.47 -21.87
N ALA A 173 1.34 31.20 -21.71
CA ALA A 173 2.41 32.09 -22.15
C ALA A 173 3.23 31.29 -23.16
N ASP A 174 2.81 31.37 -24.42
CA ASP A 174 3.73 31.39 -25.55
C ASP A 174 4.75 32.51 -25.31
N GLU A 175 6.04 32.23 -25.50
CA GLU A 175 6.87 33.00 -26.42
C GLU A 175 7.98 32.09 -26.98
N ASP A 176 7.74 31.71 -28.23
CA ASP A 176 8.72 31.39 -29.26
C ASP A 176 9.88 32.42 -29.27
N SER A 177 11.11 31.91 -29.29
CA SER A 177 12.22 32.59 -29.97
C SER A 177 13.20 31.55 -30.49
N THR A 178 12.87 31.03 -31.67
CA THR A 178 13.76 31.00 -32.84
C THR A 178 15.26 31.19 -32.61
N ASN A 179 16.00 30.12 -32.94
CA ASN A 179 16.95 30.10 -34.06
C ASN A 179 18.42 30.55 -33.84
N LYS A 180 19.27 29.78 -34.54
CA LYS A 180 20.64 30.01 -35.02
C LYS A 180 21.76 29.57 -34.07
N ASP A 181 22.36 28.42 -34.35
CA ASP A 181 23.43 28.26 -35.36
C ASP A 181 24.69 29.03 -34.96
N SER A 182 25.72 28.29 -34.54
CA SER A 182 27.12 28.51 -34.95
C SER A 182 28.05 27.48 -34.30
N LYS A 183 28.36 26.43 -35.08
CA LYS A 183 29.72 26.18 -35.57
C LYS A 183 30.88 26.00 -34.54
N VAL A 184 31.28 24.74 -34.38
CA VAL A 184 32.68 24.21 -34.25
C VAL A 184 33.61 24.95 -35.23
N PRO A 185 34.90 25.29 -35.03
CA PRO A 185 36.02 24.44 -34.54
C PRO A 185 37.07 25.25 -33.71
N ARG A 186 38.26 24.80 -33.32
CA ARG A 186 39.19 23.76 -33.75
C ARG A 186 40.19 23.49 -32.62
#